data_AF-A0A0F8CUH1-F1
#
_entry.id   AF-A0A0F8CUH1-F1
#
_cell.length_a   1.000
_cell.length_b   1.000
_cell.length_c   1.000
_cell.angle_alpha   90.00
_cell.angle_beta   90.00
_cell.angle_gamma   90.00
#
_symmetry.space_group_name_H-M   'P 1'
#
loop_
_entity.id
_entity.type
_entity.pdbx_description
1 polymer ?
#
loop_
_entity_poly.entity_id
_entity_poly.type
_entity_poly.pdbx_seq_one_letter_code
_entity_poly.pdbx_strand_id
1 'polypeptide(L)'
;MSCIGGTGISPCTVNPENPENIGQGSITLFSQDYSKNDSVQNNVFMAKLQGNKPYDRLYSVIYGTLKTQVLFNGFSKGLKYKTTKDPGLSPCGFLPAADAVFSSGINRCTGSLMKSPDAHRFCEAASFQHIHYQGQPRQTGSLYICRLTPMVKCTYHISMDIKTDSSQSFVELNSPGSKLVIQETNNRIILKSYFEISSDDIGSETLFLGDAAEKLDFEITFDGCSKTNTIFAKDGKYITTPFYNFERQKLPYIDFSNGYFKFTSFLTGKGRYFDVSIYRISQRADRKFITAIGDSALVPFGLDGPHVRNTTEKGISYLNSKNYRGTIWFDIELLGQCSESDLGYLRNLVVNNSWDVGVHYSEELNSLPNEQACKVMDEGYSYVYEKIGRKPTSWCSMRNRDNVTHAIYAYENLGMFWRNGDSGIHAERYIGNLDDDAWVWWEPASGAGMVYPAFTHELDLEPSIKYSISRSKFHNWMDNYNSNKMSIVSFYEYNRISRNTYDASFDILKYTENFFVFNAHTKGFDALVNVNISAGENTRVCDNTLEQFLSYKLEQDKSITFRVKNNHTYSVYLDSVDKECDGPVG
;
A
#
# COMPACT_ATOMS: atom_id res chain seq x y z
N MET A 1 -63.29 30.31 32.99
CA MET A 1 -62.66 29.00 33.26
C MET A 1 -62.32 28.35 31.93
N SER A 2 -61.15 27.69 31.86
CA SER A 2 -60.69 26.79 30.79
C SER A 2 -60.06 27.41 29.53
N CYS A 3 -58.73 27.21 29.49
CA CYS A 3 -57.89 26.66 28.42
C CYS A 3 -57.50 27.50 27.17
N ILE A 4 -56.18 27.66 27.11
CA ILE A 4 -55.31 28.14 26.03
C ILE A 4 -55.16 27.04 24.96
N GLY A 5 -55.16 27.45 23.69
CA GLY A 5 -54.69 26.71 22.51
C GLY A 5 -54.84 27.64 21.31
N GLY A 6 -53.81 28.08 20.60
CA GLY A 6 -52.73 27.29 20.03
C GLY A 6 -52.85 27.45 18.51
N THR A 7 -52.48 28.64 17.99
CA THR A 7 -52.48 28.94 16.55
C THR A 7 -51.39 28.13 15.86
N GLY A 8 -51.80 27.30 14.91
CA GLY A 8 -50.94 26.39 14.16
C GLY A 8 -49.82 27.12 13.43
N ILE A 9 -48.61 26.60 13.61
CA ILE A 9 -47.45 26.93 12.79
C ILE A 9 -47.45 25.91 11.65
N SER A 10 -47.66 26.42 10.44
CA SER A 10 -47.47 25.73 9.17
C SER A 10 -46.09 25.04 9.16
N PRO A 11 -45.94 23.81 8.64
CA PRO A 11 -44.63 23.23 8.44
C PRO A 11 -43.89 24.12 7.44
N CYS A 12 -42.84 24.78 7.91
CA CYS A 12 -41.90 25.48 7.04
C CYS A 12 -41.28 24.43 6.12
N THR A 13 -41.70 24.43 4.86
CA THR A 13 -40.91 23.89 3.74
C THR A 13 -39.58 24.63 3.71
N VAL A 14 -38.58 24.06 4.39
CA VAL A 14 -37.19 24.42 4.18
C VAL A 14 -36.83 23.88 2.80
N ASN A 15 -36.71 24.75 1.81
CA ASN A 15 -35.90 24.43 0.63
C ASN A 15 -34.48 24.14 1.16
N PRO A 16 -33.93 22.92 1.05
CA PRO A 16 -32.54 22.73 1.37
C PRO A 16 -31.74 23.54 0.35
N GLU A 17 -31.01 24.55 0.83
CA GLU A 17 -29.96 25.21 0.04
C GLU A 17 -29.10 24.11 -0.59
N ASN A 18 -28.72 24.30 -1.86
CA ASN A 18 -27.92 23.32 -2.59
C ASN A 18 -26.66 23.03 -1.75
N PRO A 19 -26.48 21.84 -1.17
CA PRO A 19 -25.40 21.63 -0.24
C PRO A 19 -24.09 21.72 -1.03
N GLU A 20 -23.20 22.64 -0.65
CA GLU A 20 -21.80 22.47 -0.97
C GLU A 20 -21.35 21.10 -0.44
N ASN A 21 -20.42 20.42 -1.12
CA ASN A 21 -19.89 19.14 -0.66
C ASN A 21 -18.98 19.35 0.57
N ILE A 22 -19.58 19.74 1.69
CA ILE A 22 -18.93 20.14 2.95
C ILE A 22 -18.57 18.94 3.83
N GLY A 23 -17.72 19.18 4.82
CA GLY A 23 -17.33 18.17 5.81
C GLY A 23 -18.51 17.69 6.66
N GLN A 24 -18.64 16.38 6.80
CA GLN A 24 -19.70 15.66 7.52
C GLN A 24 -19.11 14.66 8.54
N GLY A 25 -17.93 14.98 9.09
CA GLY A 25 -17.23 14.15 10.06
C GLY A 25 -16.24 13.18 9.39
N SER A 26 -16.29 11.91 9.77
CA SER A 26 -15.34 10.90 9.27
C SER A 26 -16.04 9.63 8.80
N ILE A 27 -15.40 8.91 7.90
CA ILE A 27 -15.79 7.58 7.43
C ILE A 27 -14.79 6.55 7.92
N THR A 28 -15.28 5.41 8.40
CA THR A 28 -14.41 4.26 8.71
C THR A 28 -14.16 3.47 7.42
N LEU A 29 -12.90 3.40 7.00
CA LEU A 29 -12.48 2.70 5.77
C LEU A 29 -12.04 1.26 6.07
N PHE A 30 -11.49 1.05 7.25
CA PHE A 30 -11.05 -0.25 7.75
C PHE A 30 -11.21 -0.25 9.26
N SER A 31 -11.67 -1.36 9.84
CA SER A 31 -11.67 -1.53 11.29
C SER A 31 -11.61 -3.01 11.64
N GLN A 32 -10.58 -3.37 12.40
CA GLN A 32 -10.43 -4.69 12.96
C GLN A 32 -10.25 -4.58 14.47
N ASP A 33 -11.21 -5.15 15.20
CA ASP A 33 -11.16 -5.32 16.65
C ASP A 33 -10.71 -6.75 16.96
N TYR A 34 -9.41 -6.95 17.15
CA TYR A 34 -8.84 -8.26 17.44
C TYR A 34 -9.22 -8.75 18.84
N SER A 35 -9.84 -7.93 19.69
CA SER A 35 -10.33 -8.35 21.00
C SER A 35 -11.65 -9.13 20.96
N LYS A 36 -12.32 -9.13 19.81
CA LYS A 36 -13.60 -9.80 19.60
C LYS A 36 -13.52 -11.02 18.67
N ASN A 37 -12.32 -11.35 18.21
CA ASN A 37 -12.10 -12.45 17.28
C ASN A 37 -11.75 -13.73 18.04
N ASP A 38 -11.97 -14.89 17.43
CA ASP A 38 -11.56 -16.19 17.99
C ASP A 38 -10.39 -16.83 17.23
N SER A 39 -9.96 -16.20 16.13
CA SER A 39 -8.87 -16.68 15.26
C SER A 39 -8.06 -15.53 14.65
N VAL A 40 -6.85 -15.87 14.17
CA VAL A 40 -6.09 -14.97 13.28
C VAL A 40 -6.94 -14.72 12.04
N GLN A 41 -7.04 -13.44 11.65
CA GLN A 41 -7.87 -13.03 10.52
C GLN A 41 -7.15 -13.28 9.20
N ASN A 42 -7.92 -13.53 8.15
CA ASN A 42 -7.37 -13.86 6.83
C ASN A 42 -6.58 -12.70 6.20
N ASN A 43 -6.72 -11.46 6.68
CA ASN A 43 -5.93 -10.32 6.21
C ASN A 43 -4.60 -10.14 6.97
N VAL A 44 -4.18 -11.14 7.73
CA VAL A 44 -2.94 -11.13 8.52
C VAL A 44 -2.04 -12.26 8.08
N PHE A 45 -0.78 -11.95 7.83
CA PHE A 45 0.23 -12.99 7.55
C PHE A 45 1.56 -12.67 8.20
N MET A 46 2.43 -13.68 8.25
CA MET A 46 3.81 -13.53 8.67
C MET A 46 4.71 -14.04 7.56
N ALA A 47 5.73 -13.27 7.21
CA ALA A 47 6.67 -13.67 6.18
C ALA A 47 8.09 -13.22 6.51
N LYS A 48 9.05 -14.02 6.07
CA LYS A 48 10.47 -13.66 6.05
C LYS A 48 10.72 -12.83 4.80
N LEU A 49 11.42 -11.70 4.95
CA LEU A 49 11.72 -10.79 3.83
C LEU A 49 12.64 -11.43 2.78
N GLN A 50 13.41 -12.47 3.15
CA GLN A 50 14.21 -13.26 2.21
C GLN A 50 14.28 -14.72 2.68
N GLY A 51 14.48 -15.64 1.74
CA GLY A 51 14.78 -17.04 2.05
C GLY A 51 16.05 -17.20 2.90
N ASN A 52 16.13 -18.31 3.65
CA ASN A 52 17.27 -18.60 4.52
C ASN A 52 18.58 -18.64 3.70
N LYS A 53 19.46 -17.68 3.89
CA LYS A 53 20.81 -17.67 3.31
C LYS A 53 21.75 -18.54 4.13
N PRO A 54 22.86 -19.06 3.55
CA PRO A 54 23.85 -19.84 4.28
C PRO A 54 24.33 -19.17 5.58
N TYR A 55 24.44 -17.85 5.58
CA TYR A 55 24.85 -17.04 6.73
C TYR A 55 23.83 -16.95 7.86
N ASP A 56 22.56 -17.26 7.61
CA ASP A 56 21.53 -17.23 8.65
C ASP A 56 21.77 -18.34 9.68
N ARG A 57 22.33 -19.48 9.25
CA ARG A 57 22.77 -20.53 10.19
C ARG A 57 23.87 -20.02 11.13
N LEU A 58 24.87 -19.33 10.58
CA LEU A 58 25.96 -18.75 11.36
C LEU A 58 25.43 -17.68 12.33
N TYR A 59 24.51 -16.84 11.86
CA TYR A 59 23.84 -15.84 12.71
C TYR A 59 23.12 -16.52 13.87
N SER A 60 22.34 -17.58 13.61
CA SER A 60 21.61 -18.30 14.66
C SER A 60 22.54 -19.02 15.65
N VAL A 61 23.71 -19.49 15.22
CA VAL A 61 24.71 -20.09 16.12
C VAL A 61 25.26 -19.04 17.09
N ILE A 62 25.54 -17.84 16.60
CA ILE A 62 26.19 -16.78 17.39
C ILE A 62 25.20 -16.04 18.29
N TYR A 63 24.03 -15.68 17.76
CA TYR A 63 23.06 -14.84 18.47
C TYR A 63 21.88 -15.62 19.05
N GLY A 64 21.82 -16.93 18.81
CA GLY A 64 20.69 -17.79 19.17
C GLY A 64 19.66 -17.90 18.04
N THR A 65 18.93 -19.02 18.03
CA THR A 65 17.84 -19.23 17.07
C THR A 65 16.63 -18.43 17.50
N LEU A 66 16.13 -17.60 16.58
CA LEU A 66 14.91 -16.84 16.76
C LEU A 66 13.72 -17.65 16.25
N LYS A 67 12.62 -17.58 16.99
CA LYS A 67 11.34 -18.16 16.62
C LYS A 67 10.27 -17.09 16.74
N THR A 68 9.40 -17.05 15.75
CA THR A 68 8.24 -16.16 15.73
C THR A 68 6.96 -16.94 15.58
N GLN A 69 5.92 -16.40 16.19
CA GLN A 69 4.59 -16.97 16.13
C GLN A 69 3.57 -15.84 16.11
N VAL A 70 2.56 -16.01 15.27
CA VAL A 70 1.33 -15.22 15.31
C VAL A 70 0.26 -16.12 15.85
N LEU A 71 -0.33 -15.72 16.96
CA LEU A 71 -1.35 -16.50 17.64
C LEU A 71 -2.44 -15.59 18.20
N PHE A 72 -3.64 -16.13 18.29
CA PHE A 72 -4.70 -15.50 19.06
C PHE A 72 -4.52 -15.88 20.54
N ASN A 73 -4.57 -14.90 21.44
CA ASN A 73 -4.51 -15.16 22.88
C ASN A 73 -5.89 -14.94 23.51
N GLY A 74 -6.58 -16.04 23.84
CA GLY A 74 -7.91 -16.00 24.47
C GLY A 74 -7.95 -15.29 25.83
N PHE A 75 -6.81 -15.17 26.52
CA PHE A 75 -6.75 -14.46 27.81
C PHE A 75 -6.57 -12.95 27.66
N SER A 76 -5.73 -12.50 26.73
CA SER A 76 -5.51 -11.07 26.49
C SER A 76 -6.48 -10.47 25.48
N LYS A 77 -7.27 -11.30 24.77
CA LYS A 77 -8.20 -10.87 23.71
C LYS A 77 -7.51 -9.95 22.69
N GLY A 78 -6.58 -10.50 21.92
CA GLY A 78 -5.87 -9.74 20.89
C GLY A 78 -5.01 -10.62 19.98
N LEU A 79 -4.59 -10.03 18.86
CA LEU A 79 -3.63 -10.62 17.95
C LEU A 79 -2.24 -10.50 18.58
N LYS A 80 -1.57 -11.63 18.79
CA LYS A 80 -0.26 -11.64 19.45
C LYS A 80 0.83 -12.07 18.49
N TYR A 81 1.81 -11.19 18.29
CA TYR A 81 3.05 -11.47 17.57
C TYR A 81 4.17 -11.65 18.59
N LYS A 82 4.63 -12.89 18.73
CA LYS A 82 5.69 -13.25 19.68
C LYS A 82 6.99 -13.46 18.94
N THR A 83 8.06 -12.91 19.49
CA THR A 83 9.43 -13.24 19.10
C THR A 83 10.16 -13.78 20.31
N THR A 84 10.70 -14.99 20.21
CA THR A 84 11.48 -15.64 21.25
C THR A 84 12.85 -16.05 20.74
N LYS A 85 13.85 -16.01 21.62
CA LYS A 85 15.22 -16.42 21.33
C LYS A 85 15.58 -17.61 22.21
N ASP A 86 15.88 -18.74 21.58
CA ASP A 86 16.44 -19.88 22.29
C ASP A 86 17.85 -19.50 22.80
N PRO A 87 18.27 -19.99 23.98
CA PRO A 87 19.60 -19.70 24.50
C PRO A 87 20.68 -20.22 23.54
N GLY A 88 21.38 -19.30 22.89
CA GLY A 88 22.53 -19.64 22.04
C GLY A 88 23.77 -20.03 22.86
N LEU A 89 24.77 -20.60 22.20
CA LEU A 89 26.11 -20.78 22.77
C LEU A 89 26.75 -19.40 22.96
N SER A 90 26.51 -18.78 24.10
CA SER A 90 27.30 -17.61 24.51
C SER A 90 28.73 -18.08 24.78
N PRO A 91 29.73 -17.45 24.15
CA PRO A 91 30.69 -16.77 25.01
C PRO A 91 30.88 -15.34 24.53
N CYS A 92 30.77 -14.42 25.48
CA CYS A 92 31.11 -13.00 25.38
C CYS A 92 32.52 -12.68 24.83
N GLY A 93 33.33 -13.68 24.44
CA GLY A 93 34.69 -13.54 23.93
C GLY A 93 34.82 -13.44 22.40
N PHE A 94 33.77 -13.76 21.62
CA PHE A 94 33.85 -13.74 20.15
C PHE A 94 33.11 -12.58 19.48
N LEU A 95 32.40 -11.73 20.22
CA LEU A 95 31.55 -10.66 19.64
C LEU A 95 32.31 -9.74 18.66
N PRO A 96 33.51 -9.19 18.97
CA PRO A 96 34.23 -8.33 18.02
C PRO A 96 34.69 -9.09 16.76
N ALA A 97 35.11 -10.36 16.93
CA ALA A 97 35.60 -11.19 15.83
C ALA A 97 34.45 -11.70 14.95
N ALA A 98 33.31 -12.05 15.54
CA ALA A 98 32.09 -12.43 14.84
C ALA A 98 31.48 -11.25 14.07
N ASP A 99 31.35 -10.09 14.72
CA ASP A 99 30.90 -8.86 14.08
C ASP A 99 31.87 -8.47 12.94
N ALA A 100 33.17 -8.66 13.12
CA ALA A 100 34.16 -8.48 12.04
C ALA A 100 34.02 -9.53 10.93
N VAL A 101 33.79 -10.81 11.22
CA VAL A 101 33.56 -11.89 10.24
C VAL A 101 32.30 -11.63 9.41
N PHE A 102 31.24 -11.13 10.03
CA PHE A 102 30.03 -10.75 9.32
C PHE A 102 30.20 -9.43 8.55
N SER A 103 30.92 -8.46 9.11
CA SER A 103 31.22 -7.18 8.44
C SER A 103 32.15 -7.35 7.22
N SER A 104 33.10 -8.30 7.30
CA SER A 104 34.13 -8.55 6.28
C SER A 104 33.78 -9.70 5.32
N GLY A 105 33.08 -10.74 5.79
CA GLY A 105 32.75 -11.95 5.04
C GLY A 105 31.40 -11.92 4.32
N ILE A 106 30.38 -11.24 4.86
CA ILE A 106 29.09 -11.05 4.15
C ILE A 106 29.28 -10.13 2.93
N ASN A 107 30.14 -9.10 3.05
CA ASN A 107 30.30 -8.07 2.03
C ASN A 107 31.32 -8.39 0.93
N ARG A 108 32.23 -9.36 1.10
CA ARG A 108 33.27 -9.65 0.10
C ARG A 108 32.90 -10.75 -0.90
N CYS A 109 32.10 -11.74 -0.51
CA CYS A 109 31.84 -12.92 -1.36
C CYS A 109 30.52 -12.86 -2.16
N THR A 110 29.74 -11.79 -2.03
CA THR A 110 28.67 -11.43 -2.98
C THR A 110 29.07 -10.15 -3.71
N GLY A 111 30.12 -10.26 -4.52
CA GLY A 111 30.70 -9.14 -5.27
C GLY A 111 29.63 -8.40 -6.08
N SER A 112 29.61 -7.06 -5.93
CA SER A 112 28.91 -6.03 -6.70
C SER A 112 27.58 -5.41 -6.18
N LEU A 113 27.01 -5.83 -5.05
CA LEU A 113 25.88 -5.08 -4.45
C LEU A 113 26.32 -4.34 -3.19
N MET A 114 26.49 -3.03 -3.38
CA MET A 114 26.73 -1.98 -2.38
C MET A 114 26.13 -2.32 -1.01
N LYS A 115 26.91 -2.12 0.06
CA LYS A 115 26.36 -1.92 1.41
C LYS A 115 25.19 -0.93 1.26
N SER A 116 23.97 -1.29 1.65
CA SER A 116 22.88 -0.32 1.63
C SER A 116 23.19 0.73 2.69
N PRO A 117 23.54 1.96 2.28
CA PRO A 117 23.96 3.00 3.20
C PRO A 117 22.85 3.31 4.22
N ASP A 118 21.60 3.23 3.77
CA ASP A 118 20.38 3.50 4.55
C ASP A 118 20.25 2.56 5.76
N ALA A 119 20.54 1.26 5.58
CA ALA A 119 20.50 0.31 6.68
C ALA A 119 21.59 0.64 7.73
N HIS A 120 22.79 1.01 7.30
CA HIS A 120 23.87 1.37 8.22
C HIS A 120 23.53 2.64 9.00
N ARG A 121 23.06 3.68 8.31
CA ARG A 121 22.72 4.96 8.92
C ARG A 121 21.55 4.83 9.89
N PHE A 122 20.52 4.08 9.51
CA PHE A 122 19.39 3.83 10.40
C PHE A 122 19.86 3.15 11.69
N CYS A 123 20.74 2.14 11.55
CA CYS A 123 21.34 1.45 12.68
C CYS A 123 22.16 2.39 13.56
N GLU A 124 22.98 3.26 12.97
CA GLU A 124 23.76 4.25 13.71
C GLU A 124 22.86 5.24 14.47
N ALA A 125 21.87 5.84 13.80
CA ALA A 125 20.91 6.76 14.40
C ALA A 125 20.06 6.10 15.52
N ALA A 126 19.66 4.85 15.30
CA ALA A 126 18.93 4.07 16.29
C ALA A 126 19.83 3.44 17.37
N SER A 127 21.15 3.61 17.29
CA SER A 127 22.14 2.93 18.16
C SER A 127 21.97 1.40 18.18
N PHE A 128 21.60 0.84 17.04
CA PHE A 128 21.36 -0.59 16.82
C PHE A 128 22.48 -1.20 15.97
N GLN A 129 22.81 -2.48 16.18
CA GLN A 129 23.85 -3.12 15.37
C GLN A 129 23.31 -3.51 13.99
N HIS A 130 24.03 -3.11 12.94
CA HIS A 130 23.66 -3.39 11.55
C HIS A 130 23.46 -4.87 11.24
N ILE A 131 24.27 -5.73 11.84
CA ILE A 131 24.13 -7.19 11.66
C ILE A 131 22.80 -7.70 12.19
N HIS A 132 22.33 -7.17 13.32
CA HIS A 132 21.04 -7.54 13.89
C HIS A 132 19.90 -7.02 13.01
N TYR A 133 20.01 -5.79 12.49
CA TYR A 133 19.00 -5.21 11.60
C TYR A 133 18.81 -5.99 10.31
N GLN A 134 19.90 -6.45 9.69
CA GLN A 134 19.82 -7.27 8.49
C GLN A 134 19.49 -8.74 8.79
N GLY A 135 19.99 -9.27 9.91
CA GLY A 135 19.91 -10.69 10.25
C GLY A 135 18.56 -11.09 10.82
N GLN A 136 18.04 -10.36 11.82
CA GLN A 136 16.84 -10.79 12.56
C GLN A 136 15.60 -10.92 11.67
N PRO A 137 15.23 -9.95 10.81
CA PRO A 137 14.01 -10.05 10.00
C PRO A 137 14.03 -11.24 9.03
N ARG A 138 15.21 -11.70 8.60
CA ARG A 138 15.37 -12.92 7.78
C ARG A 138 15.11 -14.20 8.59
N GLN A 139 15.30 -14.16 9.91
CA GLN A 139 15.06 -15.29 10.80
C GLN A 139 13.66 -15.30 11.39
N THR A 140 13.23 -14.15 11.92
CA THR A 140 11.95 -13.95 12.61
C THR A 140 10.81 -13.74 11.62
N GLY A 141 11.06 -13.12 10.49
CA GLY A 141 9.98 -12.56 9.68
C GLY A 141 9.23 -11.44 10.39
N SER A 142 8.35 -10.80 9.64
CA SER A 142 7.55 -9.65 10.08
C SER A 142 6.07 -10.02 10.02
N LEU A 143 5.28 -9.44 10.91
CA LEU A 143 3.82 -9.50 10.88
C LEU A 143 3.30 -8.42 9.92
N TYR A 144 2.41 -8.80 9.01
CA TYR A 144 1.72 -7.89 8.10
C TYR A 144 0.22 -7.89 8.39
N ILE A 145 -0.38 -6.69 8.36
CA ILE A 145 -1.83 -6.49 8.45
C ILE A 145 -2.26 -5.77 7.18
N CYS A 146 -3.09 -6.42 6.38
CA CYS A 146 -3.44 -6.01 5.01
C CYS A 146 -4.87 -5.46 4.90
N ARG A 147 -5.22 -5.04 3.68
CA ARG A 147 -6.53 -4.53 3.27
C ARG A 147 -6.90 -3.17 3.87
N LEU A 148 -5.89 -2.39 4.27
CA LEU A 148 -6.11 -0.96 4.50
C LEU A 148 -6.42 -0.30 3.14
N THR A 149 -7.24 0.75 3.17
CA THR A 149 -7.69 1.44 1.96
C THR A 149 -6.63 2.46 1.53
N PRO A 150 -6.15 2.46 0.28
CA PRO A 150 -5.24 3.49 -0.20
C PRO A 150 -5.89 4.88 -0.16
N MET A 151 -5.30 5.84 0.55
CA MET A 151 -5.84 7.20 0.68
C MET A 151 -4.73 8.23 0.60
N VAL A 152 -4.99 9.38 -0.04
CA VAL A 152 -4.07 10.53 0.00
C VAL A 152 -4.01 11.13 1.42
N LYS A 153 -5.13 11.12 2.16
CA LYS A 153 -5.16 11.52 3.57
C LYS A 153 -6.02 10.55 4.37
N CYS A 154 -5.50 10.08 5.50
CA CYS A 154 -6.25 9.26 6.44
C CYS A 154 -5.58 9.23 7.81
N THR A 155 -6.34 8.85 8.83
CA THR A 155 -5.84 8.60 10.17
C THR A 155 -6.01 7.14 10.54
N TYR A 156 -4.94 6.55 11.04
CA TYR A 156 -4.93 5.23 11.62
C TYR A 156 -4.97 5.34 13.13
N HIS A 157 -5.88 4.61 13.76
CA HIS A 157 -5.91 4.45 15.21
C HIS A 157 -5.40 3.05 15.56
N ILE A 158 -4.35 3.00 16.38
CA ILE A 158 -3.66 1.78 16.77
C ILE A 158 -3.76 1.62 18.29
N SER A 159 -4.10 0.42 18.70
CA SER A 159 -4.24 0.04 20.10
C SER A 159 -3.45 -1.24 20.35
N MET A 160 -2.37 -1.15 21.13
CA MET A 160 -1.43 -2.24 21.32
C MET A 160 -0.74 -2.21 22.69
N ASP A 161 -0.05 -3.28 23.06
CA ASP A 161 0.97 -3.28 24.10
C ASP A 161 2.25 -3.98 23.62
N ILE A 162 3.33 -3.79 24.38
CA ILE A 162 4.55 -4.56 24.21
C ILE A 162 4.96 -5.18 25.54
N LYS A 163 5.55 -6.37 25.50
CA LYS A 163 6.14 -7.01 26.66
C LYS A 163 7.51 -7.57 26.30
N THR A 164 8.53 -7.19 27.03
CA THR A 164 9.92 -7.56 26.78
C THR A 164 10.65 -7.86 28.09
N ASP A 165 11.69 -8.69 28.04
CA ASP A 165 12.65 -8.87 29.15
C ASP A 165 13.93 -8.04 28.99
N SER A 166 13.98 -7.19 27.97
CA SER A 166 15.11 -6.30 27.71
C SER A 166 14.61 -4.92 27.32
N SER A 167 15.07 -3.90 28.04
CA SER A 167 14.82 -2.49 27.73
C SER A 167 15.55 -2.02 26.48
N GLN A 168 16.43 -2.84 25.88
CA GLN A 168 17.10 -2.54 24.61
C GLN A 168 16.33 -3.10 23.41
N SER A 169 15.40 -4.02 23.63
CA SER A 169 14.61 -4.63 22.55
C SER A 169 13.48 -3.68 22.16
N PHE A 170 13.05 -3.75 20.91
CA PHE A 170 12.02 -2.87 20.36
C PHE A 170 11.21 -3.54 19.24
N VAL A 171 10.09 -2.93 18.88
CA VAL A 171 9.35 -3.25 17.65
C VAL A 171 9.44 -2.08 16.68
N GLU A 172 9.81 -2.39 15.44
CA GLU A 172 9.66 -1.49 14.30
C GLU A 172 8.22 -1.62 13.76
N LEU A 173 7.48 -0.52 13.75
CA LEU A 173 6.19 -0.37 13.07
C LEU A 173 6.39 0.49 11.82
N ASN A 174 6.21 -0.14 10.66
CA ASN A 174 6.17 0.58 9.39
C ASN A 174 4.72 0.75 8.98
N SER A 175 4.28 2.00 9.00
CA SER A 175 3.02 2.44 8.40
C SER A 175 3.33 3.16 7.08
N PRO A 176 2.35 3.46 6.22
CA PRO A 176 2.59 4.19 4.99
C PRO A 176 3.40 5.46 5.22
N GLY A 177 4.58 5.54 4.60
CA GLY A 177 5.49 6.67 4.73
C GLY A 177 6.15 6.85 6.10
N SER A 178 5.94 5.98 7.10
CA SER A 178 6.58 6.12 8.42
C SER A 178 7.40 4.90 8.81
N LYS A 179 8.44 5.14 9.60
CA LYS A 179 9.29 4.12 10.21
C LYS A 179 9.44 4.42 11.70
N LEU A 180 8.68 3.70 12.52
CA LEU A 180 8.52 3.99 13.93
C LEU A 180 9.20 2.90 14.76
N VAL A 181 9.92 3.29 15.80
CA VAL A 181 10.46 2.37 16.81
C VAL A 181 9.69 2.58 18.11
N ILE A 182 9.09 1.51 18.63
CA ILE A 182 8.39 1.49 19.91
C ILE A 182 9.18 0.64 20.90
N GLN A 183 9.56 1.23 22.03
CA GLN A 183 10.49 0.65 22.99
C GLN A 183 10.10 1.02 24.42
N GLU A 184 10.34 0.09 25.36
CA GLU A 184 10.26 0.37 26.79
C GLU A 184 11.59 0.93 27.31
N THR A 185 11.56 2.07 28.00
CA THR A 185 12.71 2.68 28.67
C THR A 185 12.26 3.27 30.01
N ASN A 186 12.89 2.87 31.12
CA ASN A 186 12.56 3.36 32.46
C ASN A 186 11.06 3.26 32.80
N ASN A 187 10.46 2.09 32.54
CA ASN A 187 9.03 1.80 32.76
C ASN A 187 8.05 2.67 31.93
N ARG A 188 8.56 3.31 30.88
CA ARG A 188 7.83 4.18 29.97
C ARG A 188 7.95 3.67 28.53
N ILE A 189 6.88 3.78 27.76
CA ILE A 189 6.91 3.48 26.34
C ILE A 189 7.18 4.74 25.54
N ILE A 190 8.28 4.71 24.81
CA ILE A 190 8.66 5.76 23.86
C ILE A 190 8.39 5.27 22.43
N LEU A 191 7.96 6.20 21.59
CA LEU A 191 7.87 6.06 20.16
C LEU A 191 8.84 7.04 19.52
N LYS A 192 9.73 6.54 18.66
CA LYS A 192 10.62 7.37 17.83
C LYS A 192 10.20 7.26 16.37
N SER A 193 9.93 8.40 15.73
CA SER A 193 9.67 8.47 14.29
C SER A 193 10.96 8.89 13.58
N TYR A 194 11.54 8.01 12.77
CA TYR A 194 12.75 8.28 12.01
C TYR A 194 12.41 8.78 10.60
N PHE A 195 13.29 9.61 10.04
CA PHE A 195 13.19 10.09 8.65
C PHE A 195 14.56 10.49 8.08
N GLU A 196 14.71 10.35 6.78
CA GLU A 196 15.91 10.79 6.05
C GLU A 196 15.83 12.31 5.81
N ILE A 197 16.84 13.05 6.28
CA ILE A 197 16.97 14.51 6.07
C ILE A 197 17.55 14.78 4.68
N SER A 198 18.50 13.94 4.28
CA SER A 198 19.09 13.88 2.96
C SER A 198 19.30 12.41 2.61
N SER A 199 19.82 12.14 1.41
CA SER A 199 20.26 10.79 1.08
C SER A 199 21.29 10.25 2.06
N ASP A 200 21.97 11.08 2.87
CA ASP A 200 23.09 10.70 3.73
C ASP A 200 22.88 10.87 5.24
N ASP A 201 21.73 11.39 5.68
CA ASP A 201 21.49 11.79 7.07
C ASP A 201 20.09 11.40 7.55
N ILE A 202 19.97 11.01 8.83
CA ILE A 202 18.72 10.52 9.45
C ILE A 202 18.41 11.34 10.69
N GLY A 203 17.24 11.98 10.68
CA GLY A 203 16.62 12.63 11.82
C GLY A 203 15.64 11.71 12.55
N SER A 204 15.25 12.12 13.76
CA SER A 204 14.17 11.47 14.48
C SER A 204 13.49 12.41 15.45
N GLU A 205 12.18 12.21 15.65
CA GLU A 205 11.40 12.85 16.70
C GLU A 205 10.90 11.80 17.70
N THR A 206 10.78 12.18 18.98
CA THR A 206 10.38 11.26 20.05
C THR A 206 9.07 11.70 20.69
N LEU A 207 8.17 10.75 20.89
CA LEU A 207 6.90 10.92 21.59
C LEU A 207 6.79 9.89 22.72
N PHE A 208 6.23 10.30 23.85
CA PHE A 208 5.89 9.40 24.94
C PHE A 208 4.46 8.88 24.76
N LEU A 209 4.27 7.56 24.76
CA LEU A 209 2.95 6.96 24.53
C LEU A 209 2.20 6.62 25.83
N GLY A 210 2.91 6.34 26.92
CA GLY A 210 2.32 5.89 28.19
C GLY A 210 3.26 5.00 28.99
N ASP A 211 2.79 4.50 30.13
CA ASP A 211 3.56 3.61 30.99
C ASP A 211 3.56 2.16 30.46
N ALA A 212 4.62 1.39 30.75
CA ALA A 212 4.85 0.06 30.17
C ALA A 212 3.79 -1.01 30.53
N ALA A 213 3.07 -0.82 31.63
CA ALA A 213 2.01 -1.73 32.07
C ALA A 213 0.65 -1.44 31.42
N GLU A 214 0.55 -0.34 30.65
CA GLU A 214 -0.70 0.13 30.08
C GLU A 214 -0.83 -0.22 28.60
N LYS A 215 -2.10 -0.28 28.17
CA LYS A 215 -2.44 -0.33 26.75
C LYS A 215 -2.10 1.01 26.10
N LEU A 216 -1.38 0.95 25.00
CA LEU A 216 -0.97 2.10 24.20
C LEU A 216 -2.04 2.36 23.15
N ASP A 217 -2.69 3.52 23.24
CA ASP A 217 -3.61 4.03 22.23
C ASP A 217 -2.98 5.27 21.58
N PHE A 218 -2.77 5.24 20.27
CA PHE A 218 -2.20 6.35 19.53
C PHE A 218 -2.75 6.41 18.10
N GLU A 219 -2.64 7.58 17.48
CA GLU A 219 -3.08 7.81 16.10
C GLU A 219 -1.89 8.18 15.22
N ILE A 220 -1.91 7.72 13.96
CA ILE A 220 -0.98 8.14 12.92
C ILE A 220 -1.82 8.76 11.79
N THR A 221 -1.66 10.06 11.55
CA THR A 221 -2.26 10.74 10.41
C THR A 221 -1.26 10.80 9.27
N PHE A 222 -1.60 10.16 8.17
CA PHE A 222 -0.86 10.19 6.91
C PHE A 222 -1.38 11.34 6.05
N ASP A 223 -0.48 12.21 5.58
CA ASP A 223 -0.78 13.25 4.60
C ASP A 223 0.15 13.12 3.39
N GLY A 224 -0.36 12.58 2.29
CA GLY A 224 0.35 12.41 1.03
C GLY A 224 0.51 13.69 0.19
N CYS A 225 -0.19 14.77 0.53
CA CYS A 225 0.03 16.09 -0.09
C CYS A 225 1.24 16.77 0.54
N SER A 226 1.27 16.79 1.88
CA SER A 226 2.35 17.40 2.67
C SER A 226 3.56 16.47 2.81
N LYS A 227 3.36 15.18 2.55
CA LYS A 227 4.33 14.07 2.70
C LYS A 227 4.88 13.96 4.11
N THR A 228 3.95 13.99 5.05
CA THR A 228 4.23 13.97 6.49
C THR A 228 3.37 12.93 7.17
N ASN A 229 3.89 12.43 8.29
CA ASN A 229 3.11 11.68 9.27
C ASN A 229 3.03 12.48 10.57
N THR A 230 1.83 12.61 11.11
CA THR A 230 1.61 13.19 12.44
C THR A 230 1.15 12.09 13.39
N ILE A 231 1.90 11.85 14.46
CA ILE A 231 1.59 10.85 15.48
C ILE A 231 1.04 11.56 16.70
N PHE A 232 -0.16 11.17 17.16
CA PHE A 232 -0.80 11.68 18.37
C PHE A 232 -0.79 10.62 19.47
N ALA A 233 -0.34 11.00 20.66
CA ALA A 233 -0.54 10.23 21.87
C ALA A 233 -1.92 10.52 22.47
N LYS A 234 -2.38 9.61 23.35
CA LYS A 234 -3.68 9.73 24.03
C LYS A 234 -3.85 11.02 24.85
N ASP A 235 -2.76 11.59 25.36
CA ASP A 235 -2.77 12.84 26.12
C ASP A 235 -2.84 14.10 25.23
N GLY A 236 -2.96 13.93 23.90
CA GLY A 236 -3.06 15.00 22.93
C GLY A 236 -1.70 15.55 22.46
N LYS A 237 -0.58 15.10 23.02
CA LYS A 237 0.75 15.45 22.49
C LYS A 237 0.96 14.80 21.13
N TYR A 238 1.71 15.47 20.27
CA TYR A 238 1.99 14.96 18.94
C TYR A 238 3.39 15.32 18.46
N ILE A 239 3.85 14.55 17.48
CA ILE A 239 5.02 14.86 16.66
C ILE A 239 4.60 14.82 15.19
N THR A 240 5.17 15.69 14.36
CA THR A 240 5.01 15.66 12.90
C THR A 240 6.38 15.48 12.28
N THR A 241 6.54 14.43 11.48
CA THR A 241 7.78 14.16 10.74
C THR A 241 7.47 14.05 9.24
N PRO A 242 8.43 14.34 8.35
CA PRO A 242 8.29 13.98 6.94
C PRO A 242 8.21 12.46 6.79
N PHE A 243 7.87 11.98 5.58
CA PHE A 243 7.96 10.56 5.27
C PHE A 243 9.37 10.02 5.47
N TYR A 244 9.52 8.75 5.83
CA TYR A 244 10.82 8.17 6.17
C TYR A 244 11.82 8.30 5.01
N ASN A 245 11.44 7.88 3.80
CA ASN A 245 12.33 7.84 2.64
C ASN A 245 12.44 9.21 1.94
N PHE A 246 13.66 9.70 1.77
CA PHE A 246 13.96 11.02 1.21
C PHE A 246 13.48 11.15 -0.25
N GLU A 247 13.65 10.11 -1.06
CA GLU A 247 13.20 10.15 -2.46
C GLU A 247 11.68 10.27 -2.54
N ARG A 248 10.94 9.52 -1.71
CA ARG A 248 9.48 9.63 -1.61
C ARG A 248 9.03 11.03 -1.18
N GLN A 249 9.73 11.65 -0.22
CA GLN A 249 9.50 13.06 0.17
C GLN A 249 9.64 14.01 -1.03
N LYS A 250 10.52 13.72 -1.99
CA LYS A 250 10.85 14.60 -3.13
C LYS A 250 10.09 14.32 -4.42
N LEU A 251 9.24 13.29 -4.48
CA LEU A 251 8.39 13.02 -5.66
C LEU A 251 7.59 14.25 -6.13
N PRO A 252 7.40 14.47 -7.43
CA PRO A 252 6.74 15.66 -7.97
C PRO A 252 5.19 15.57 -7.95
N TYR A 253 4.64 14.49 -7.39
CA TYR A 253 3.21 14.21 -7.37
C TYR A 253 2.74 13.84 -5.96
N ILE A 254 1.42 13.96 -5.77
CA ILE A 254 0.73 13.58 -4.54
C ILE A 254 0.97 12.10 -4.27
N ASP A 255 1.24 11.78 -3.01
CA ASP A 255 1.42 10.40 -2.53
C ASP A 255 0.12 9.86 -1.94
N PHE A 256 0.01 8.55 -1.78
CA PHE A 256 -1.11 7.90 -1.11
C PHE A 256 -0.63 6.72 -0.28
N SER A 257 -1.43 6.37 0.73
CA SER A 257 -1.05 5.35 1.69
C SER A 257 -1.04 3.95 1.09
N ASN A 258 -0.04 3.13 1.43
CA ASN A 258 -0.05 1.71 1.08
C ASN A 258 -1.14 0.95 1.87
N GLY A 259 -1.62 -0.18 1.33
CA GLY A 259 -2.73 -0.94 1.89
C GLY A 259 -2.38 -1.88 3.06
N TYR A 260 -1.27 -1.64 3.78
CA TYR A 260 -0.78 -2.53 4.83
C TYR A 260 0.06 -1.84 5.92
N PHE A 261 0.18 -2.51 7.06
CA PHE A 261 1.18 -2.26 8.10
C PHE A 261 2.13 -3.43 8.27
N LYS A 262 3.35 -3.15 8.73
CA LYS A 262 4.37 -4.15 9.07
C LYS A 262 4.90 -3.94 10.48
N PHE A 263 4.93 -5.01 11.27
CA PHE A 263 5.57 -5.06 12.58
C PHE A 263 6.76 -6.03 12.56
N THR A 264 7.91 -5.58 13.04
CA THR A 264 9.13 -6.41 13.14
C THR A 264 9.76 -6.23 14.51
N SER A 265 9.83 -7.31 15.29
CA SER A 265 10.43 -7.27 16.62
C SER A 265 11.92 -7.57 16.56
N PHE A 266 12.71 -6.78 17.28
CA PHE A 266 14.16 -6.94 17.39
C PHE A 266 14.55 -7.27 18.82
N LEU A 267 15.17 -8.44 19.01
CA LEU A 267 15.69 -8.89 20.30
C LEU A 267 17.15 -8.52 20.44
N THR A 268 17.46 -7.62 21.35
CA THR A 268 18.82 -7.09 21.52
C THR A 268 19.44 -7.53 22.85
N GLY A 269 20.77 -7.56 22.88
CA GLY A 269 21.54 -7.97 24.05
C GLY A 269 21.11 -9.34 24.60
N LYS A 270 20.83 -9.39 25.90
CA LYS A 270 20.39 -10.61 26.61
C LYS A 270 18.88 -10.88 26.50
N GLY A 271 18.10 -10.05 25.80
CA GLY A 271 16.66 -10.23 25.67
C GLY A 271 16.31 -11.58 25.05
N ARG A 272 15.36 -12.30 25.65
CA ARG A 272 14.90 -13.62 25.22
C ARG A 272 13.50 -13.58 24.62
N TYR A 273 12.70 -12.56 24.90
CA TYR A 273 11.39 -12.42 24.28
C TYR A 273 10.96 -10.97 24.06
N PHE A 274 10.14 -10.78 23.03
CA PHE A 274 9.46 -9.54 22.72
C PHE A 274 8.10 -9.89 22.14
N ASP A 275 7.05 -9.60 22.89
CA ASP A 275 5.67 -9.85 22.54
C ASP A 275 5.02 -8.51 22.17
N VAL A 276 4.31 -8.50 21.05
CA VAL A 276 3.46 -7.38 20.62
C VAL A 276 2.02 -7.87 20.65
N SER A 277 1.18 -7.25 21.48
CA SER A 277 -0.27 -7.54 21.50
C SER A 277 -1.00 -6.42 20.79
N ILE A 278 -1.71 -6.73 19.70
CA ILE A 278 -2.50 -5.78 18.92
C ILE A 278 -3.97 -6.04 19.20
N TYR A 279 -4.64 -5.01 19.73
CA TYR A 279 -6.03 -5.08 20.14
C TYR A 279 -6.97 -4.54 19.08
N ARG A 280 -6.61 -3.41 18.47
CA ARG A 280 -7.44 -2.75 17.46
C ARG A 280 -6.59 -1.97 16.49
N ILE A 281 -6.96 -2.07 15.22
CA ILE A 281 -6.49 -1.16 14.17
C ILE A 281 -7.71 -0.68 13.41
N SER A 282 -7.85 0.63 13.24
CA SER A 282 -8.86 1.19 12.35
C SER A 282 -8.30 2.35 11.55
N GLN A 283 -8.80 2.51 10.34
CA GLN A 283 -8.49 3.60 9.43
C GLN A 283 -9.75 4.43 9.22
N ARG A 284 -9.61 5.75 9.34
CA ARG A 284 -10.66 6.71 9.03
C ARG A 284 -10.15 7.77 8.07
N ALA A 285 -11.05 8.40 7.35
CA ALA A 285 -10.77 9.59 6.56
C ALA A 285 -11.86 10.64 6.79
N ASP A 286 -11.56 11.89 6.49
CA ASP A 286 -12.55 12.96 6.48
C ASP A 286 -13.63 12.64 5.47
N ARG A 287 -14.88 12.88 5.86
CA ARG A 287 -16.05 12.56 5.07
C ARG A 287 -16.73 13.82 4.63
N LYS A 288 -17.14 13.84 3.37
CA LYS A 288 -18.07 14.80 2.78
C LYS A 288 -19.38 14.10 2.37
N PHE A 289 -20.34 14.84 1.83
CA PHE A 289 -21.57 14.23 1.30
C PHE A 289 -21.26 13.18 0.23
N ILE A 290 -20.36 13.48 -0.71
CA ILE A 290 -19.77 12.52 -1.64
C ILE A 290 -18.25 12.53 -1.41
N THR A 291 -17.73 11.40 -0.95
CA THR A 291 -16.32 11.21 -0.61
C THR A 291 -15.71 10.18 -1.55
N ALA A 292 -14.67 10.57 -2.31
CA ALA A 292 -13.86 9.59 -3.03
C ALA A 292 -13.01 8.79 -2.03
N ILE A 293 -13.07 7.47 -2.12
CA ILE A 293 -12.31 6.53 -1.28
C ILE A 293 -11.48 5.61 -2.16
N GLY A 294 -10.37 5.11 -1.62
CA GLY A 294 -9.54 4.14 -2.33
C GLY A 294 -10.25 2.80 -2.51
N ASP A 295 -9.69 1.97 -3.38
CA ASP A 295 -10.16 0.60 -3.55
C ASP A 295 -9.07 -0.38 -3.10
N SER A 296 -9.29 -1.00 -1.93
CA SER A 296 -8.39 -2.00 -1.37
C SER A 296 -8.44 -3.35 -2.09
N ALA A 297 -9.29 -3.52 -3.11
CA ALA A 297 -9.38 -4.71 -3.93
C ALA A 297 -8.56 -4.62 -5.23
N LEU A 298 -7.82 -3.54 -5.47
CA LEU A 298 -6.98 -3.37 -6.67
C LEU A 298 -5.52 -3.72 -6.40
N VAL A 299 -4.95 -4.61 -7.21
CA VAL A 299 -3.56 -5.07 -7.08
C VAL A 299 -2.77 -4.68 -8.33
N PRO A 300 -1.79 -3.77 -8.22
CA PRO A 300 -0.97 -3.35 -9.36
C PRO A 300 0.05 -4.42 -9.78
N PHE A 301 0.08 -4.75 -11.07
CA PHE A 301 1.01 -5.72 -11.67
C PHE A 301 1.54 -5.25 -13.03
N GLY A 302 2.74 -5.72 -13.39
CA GLY A 302 3.23 -5.58 -14.75
C GLY A 302 4.37 -6.53 -15.13
N LEU A 303 4.82 -6.40 -16.37
CA LEU A 303 5.88 -7.18 -16.99
C LEU A 303 7.01 -6.26 -17.45
N ASP A 304 8.24 -6.59 -17.07
CA ASP A 304 9.43 -6.10 -17.78
C ASP A 304 9.59 -6.96 -19.02
N GLY A 305 9.63 -6.36 -20.20
CA GLY A 305 9.61 -7.10 -21.46
C GLY A 305 9.75 -6.17 -22.66
N PRO A 306 9.37 -6.57 -23.89
CA PRO A 306 8.71 -7.83 -24.21
C PRO A 306 9.68 -9.01 -24.20
N HIS A 307 9.26 -10.12 -23.63
CA HIS A 307 9.94 -11.41 -23.74
C HIS A 307 9.41 -12.20 -24.94
N VAL A 308 10.08 -13.30 -25.28
CA VAL A 308 9.62 -14.21 -26.36
C VAL A 308 8.17 -14.63 -26.07
N ARG A 309 7.28 -14.49 -27.06
CA ARG A 309 5.83 -14.67 -26.88
C ARG A 309 5.47 -16.00 -26.20
N ASN A 310 6.17 -17.09 -26.55
CA ASN A 310 5.88 -18.42 -25.99
C ASN A 310 6.25 -18.59 -24.51
N THR A 311 6.91 -17.61 -23.88
CA THR A 311 7.23 -17.62 -22.44
C THR A 311 6.33 -16.71 -21.60
N THR A 312 5.41 -15.97 -22.23
CA THR A 312 4.50 -15.03 -21.55
C THR A 312 3.03 -15.15 -21.96
N GLU A 313 2.72 -15.59 -23.18
CA GLU A 313 1.38 -15.57 -23.75
C GLU A 313 0.35 -16.37 -22.94
N LYS A 314 0.71 -17.53 -22.38
CA LYS A 314 -0.27 -18.36 -21.66
C LYS A 314 -0.62 -17.74 -20.32
N GLY A 315 0.37 -17.20 -19.60
CA GLY A 315 0.19 -16.45 -18.36
C GLY A 315 -0.65 -15.19 -18.58
N ILE A 316 -0.33 -14.41 -19.62
CA ILE A 316 -1.13 -13.23 -20.01
C ILE A 316 -2.57 -13.64 -20.36
N SER A 317 -2.75 -14.72 -21.13
CA SER A 317 -4.07 -15.21 -21.51
C SER A 317 -4.88 -15.67 -20.29
N TYR A 318 -4.25 -16.35 -19.33
CA TYR A 318 -4.91 -16.78 -18.10
C TYR A 318 -5.31 -15.58 -17.23
N LEU A 319 -4.46 -14.55 -17.16
CA LEU A 319 -4.76 -13.29 -16.49
C LEU A 319 -5.96 -12.59 -17.15
N ASN A 320 -5.92 -12.40 -18.47
CA ASN A 320 -7.01 -11.77 -19.24
C ASN A 320 -8.33 -12.55 -19.12
N SER A 321 -8.29 -13.89 -19.00
CA SER A 321 -9.50 -14.72 -18.83
C SER A 321 -10.31 -14.39 -17.57
N LYS A 322 -9.68 -13.73 -16.59
CA LYS A 322 -10.30 -13.22 -15.36
C LYS A 322 -10.64 -11.72 -15.42
N ASN A 323 -10.57 -11.10 -16.60
CA ASN A 323 -10.72 -9.67 -16.82
C ASN A 323 -9.66 -8.82 -16.06
N TYR A 324 -8.50 -9.41 -15.80
CA TYR A 324 -7.36 -8.70 -15.25
C TYR A 324 -6.50 -8.11 -16.38
N ARG A 325 -5.65 -7.16 -16.02
CA ARG A 325 -4.70 -6.49 -16.92
C ARG A 325 -3.50 -5.99 -16.12
N GLY A 326 -2.41 -5.66 -16.81
CA GLY A 326 -1.20 -5.12 -16.19
C GLY A 326 -0.59 -3.98 -17.00
N THR A 327 0.61 -3.55 -16.59
CA THR A 327 1.48 -2.68 -17.39
C THR A 327 2.55 -3.54 -18.08
N ILE A 328 2.88 -3.25 -19.33
CA ILE A 328 4.12 -3.75 -19.95
C ILE A 328 5.12 -2.59 -19.95
N TRP A 329 6.22 -2.72 -19.22
CA TRP A 329 7.36 -1.81 -19.33
C TRP A 329 8.25 -2.29 -20.46
N PHE A 330 8.11 -1.64 -21.61
CA PHE A 330 8.80 -2.01 -22.83
C PHE A 330 10.27 -1.58 -22.76
N ASP A 331 11.14 -2.58 -22.64
CA ASP A 331 12.57 -2.51 -22.80
C ASP A 331 12.90 -2.13 -24.25
N ILE A 332 13.68 -1.07 -24.40
CA ILE A 332 13.97 -0.47 -25.70
C ILE A 332 14.72 -1.44 -26.60
N GLU A 333 15.74 -2.12 -26.07
CA GLU A 333 16.54 -3.09 -26.82
C GLU A 333 15.71 -4.31 -27.23
N LEU A 334 14.88 -4.84 -26.31
CA LEU A 334 14.04 -6.01 -26.61
C LEU A 334 12.91 -5.68 -27.59
N LEU A 335 12.30 -4.49 -27.46
CA LEU A 335 11.26 -4.03 -28.37
C LEU A 335 11.80 -3.87 -29.81
N GLY A 336 13.05 -3.42 -29.95
CA GLY A 336 13.72 -3.31 -31.25
C GLY A 336 13.99 -4.63 -31.97
N GLN A 337 13.95 -5.74 -31.23
CA GLN A 337 14.17 -7.10 -31.75
C GLN A 337 12.87 -7.84 -32.11
N CYS A 338 11.71 -7.25 -31.78
CA CYS A 338 10.43 -7.89 -32.00
C CYS A 338 10.09 -8.02 -33.50
N SER A 339 9.55 -9.18 -33.89
CA SER A 339 8.95 -9.34 -35.22
C SER A 339 7.68 -8.48 -35.35
N GLU A 340 7.28 -8.12 -36.58
CA GLU A 340 5.98 -7.42 -36.77
C GLU A 340 4.79 -8.24 -36.26
N SER A 341 4.88 -9.57 -36.25
CA SER A 341 3.84 -10.42 -35.68
C SER A 341 3.75 -10.29 -34.16
N ASP A 342 4.88 -10.18 -33.46
CA ASP A 342 4.92 -9.97 -32.02
C ASP A 342 4.52 -8.54 -31.66
N LEU A 343 4.94 -7.54 -32.44
CA LEU A 343 4.48 -6.15 -32.30
C LEU A 343 2.96 -6.07 -32.50
N GLY A 344 2.40 -6.79 -33.47
CA GLY A 344 0.96 -6.90 -33.67
C GLY A 344 0.23 -7.47 -32.43
N TYR A 345 0.78 -8.52 -31.82
CA TYR A 345 0.26 -9.07 -30.57
C TYR A 345 0.32 -8.07 -29.40
N LEU A 346 1.47 -7.39 -29.20
CA LEU A 346 1.65 -6.40 -28.14
C LEU A 346 0.72 -5.19 -28.30
N ARG A 347 0.59 -4.66 -29.51
CA ARG A 347 -0.38 -3.60 -29.85
C ARG A 347 -1.82 -4.05 -29.56
N ASN A 348 -2.15 -5.30 -29.86
CA ASN A 348 -3.47 -5.86 -29.58
C ASN A 348 -3.76 -5.96 -28.07
N LEU A 349 -2.79 -6.36 -27.24
CA LEU A 349 -2.95 -6.36 -25.78
C LEU A 349 -3.30 -4.97 -25.24
N VAL A 350 -2.61 -3.95 -25.76
CA VAL A 350 -2.82 -2.55 -25.33
C VAL A 350 -4.18 -2.02 -25.79
N VAL A 351 -4.53 -2.21 -27.06
CA VAL A 351 -5.76 -1.63 -27.65
C VAL A 351 -7.01 -2.37 -27.21
N ASN A 352 -6.96 -3.71 -27.18
CA ASN A 352 -8.15 -4.56 -27.02
C ASN A 352 -8.24 -5.25 -25.66
N ASN A 353 -7.13 -5.38 -24.91
CA ASN A 353 -7.12 -5.98 -23.57
C ASN A 353 -6.77 -4.97 -22.46
N SER A 354 -6.72 -3.68 -22.80
CA SER A 354 -6.52 -2.58 -21.85
C SER A 354 -5.24 -2.69 -21.02
N TRP A 355 -4.21 -3.35 -21.56
CA TRP A 355 -2.89 -3.31 -20.95
C TRP A 355 -2.29 -1.91 -21.07
N ASP A 356 -1.65 -1.47 -20.00
CA ASP A 356 -0.99 -0.17 -19.91
C ASP A 356 0.43 -0.24 -20.48
N VAL A 357 0.93 0.91 -20.93
CA VAL A 357 2.25 1.03 -21.58
C VAL A 357 3.18 1.78 -20.65
N GLY A 358 4.33 1.18 -20.35
CA GLY A 358 5.44 1.84 -19.68
C GLY A 358 6.75 1.69 -20.44
N VAL A 359 7.79 2.39 -20.00
CA VAL A 359 9.15 2.27 -20.53
C VAL A 359 10.04 1.53 -19.53
N HIS A 360 10.77 0.53 -20.01
CA HIS A 360 11.94 0.02 -19.30
C HIS A 360 13.18 0.53 -20.05
N TYR A 361 13.96 1.44 -19.47
CA TYR A 361 15.18 1.91 -20.14
C TYR A 361 16.26 0.84 -20.06
N SER A 362 16.86 0.49 -21.19
CA SER A 362 17.94 -0.51 -21.27
C SER A 362 19.26 -0.03 -20.64
N GLU A 363 19.34 1.25 -20.25
CA GLU A 363 20.50 1.84 -19.57
C GLU A 363 20.25 2.01 -18.06
N GLU A 364 21.32 1.86 -17.26
CA GLU A 364 21.33 2.25 -15.84
C GLU A 364 21.40 3.79 -15.73
N LEU A 365 20.25 4.48 -15.74
CA LEU A 365 20.20 5.95 -15.81
C LEU A 365 21.07 6.69 -14.78
N ASN A 366 21.20 6.17 -13.56
CA ASN A 366 22.06 6.77 -12.52
C ASN A 366 23.57 6.63 -12.77
N SER A 367 23.97 5.87 -13.79
CA SER A 367 25.36 5.76 -14.25
C SER A 367 25.69 6.81 -15.32
N LEU A 368 24.70 7.58 -15.78
CA LEU A 368 24.85 8.61 -16.80
C LEU A 368 24.87 10.01 -16.17
N PRO A 369 25.52 11.00 -16.81
CA PRO A 369 25.29 12.41 -16.52
C PRO A 369 23.81 12.77 -16.74
N ASN A 370 23.27 13.65 -15.90
CA ASN A 370 21.83 13.97 -15.89
C ASN A 370 21.28 14.39 -17.26
N GLU A 371 22.00 15.23 -18.02
CA GLU A 371 21.58 15.64 -19.36
C GLU A 371 21.46 14.46 -20.33
N GLN A 372 22.41 13.53 -20.27
CA GLN A 372 22.38 12.32 -21.08
C GLN A 372 21.24 11.38 -20.64
N ALA A 373 21.03 11.22 -19.33
CA ALA A 373 19.91 10.45 -18.81
C ALA A 373 18.56 11.00 -19.30
N CYS A 374 18.36 12.31 -19.22
CA CYS A 374 17.15 12.97 -19.74
C CYS A 374 16.95 12.71 -21.23
N LYS A 375 18.02 12.80 -22.04
CA LYS A 375 17.97 12.49 -23.48
C LYS A 375 17.56 11.04 -23.74
N VAL A 376 18.14 10.08 -23.02
CA VAL A 376 17.74 8.66 -23.10
C VAL A 376 16.26 8.49 -22.75
N MET A 377 15.77 9.26 -21.79
CA MET A 377 14.36 9.23 -21.38
C MET A 377 13.41 9.73 -22.48
N ASP A 378 13.72 10.87 -23.09
CA ASP A 378 12.92 11.44 -24.20
C ASP A 378 12.89 10.51 -25.42
N GLU A 379 14.04 9.96 -25.79
CA GLU A 379 14.19 9.05 -26.94
C GLU A 379 13.45 7.73 -26.69
N GLY A 380 13.61 7.12 -25.51
CA GLY A 380 12.93 5.87 -25.16
C GLY A 380 11.41 6.03 -25.06
N TYR A 381 10.93 7.14 -24.48
CA TYR A 381 9.50 7.47 -24.46
C TYR A 381 8.91 7.55 -25.87
N SER A 382 9.57 8.31 -26.75
CA SER A 382 9.13 8.52 -28.13
C SER A 382 9.15 7.21 -28.91
N TYR A 383 10.21 6.41 -28.74
CA TYR A 383 10.37 5.11 -29.39
C TYR A 383 9.24 4.14 -29.03
N VAL A 384 8.92 3.98 -27.75
CA VAL A 384 7.81 3.11 -27.31
C VAL A 384 6.48 3.63 -27.85
N TYR A 385 6.25 4.94 -27.80
CA TYR A 385 5.02 5.53 -28.33
C TYR A 385 4.86 5.25 -29.83
N GLU A 386 5.91 5.44 -30.63
CA GLU A 386 5.89 5.18 -32.07
C GLU A 386 5.67 3.70 -32.39
N LYS A 387 6.30 2.79 -31.65
CA LYS A 387 6.21 1.35 -31.90
C LYS A 387 4.89 0.75 -31.44
N ILE A 388 4.36 1.14 -30.28
CA ILE A 388 3.17 0.55 -29.67
C ILE A 388 1.90 1.36 -29.98
N GLY A 389 2.02 2.65 -30.29
CA GLY A 389 0.91 3.53 -30.63
C GLY A 389 0.16 4.12 -29.41
N ARG A 390 0.69 3.92 -28.20
CA ARG A 390 0.18 4.54 -26.96
C ARG A 390 1.30 5.17 -26.17
N LYS A 391 1.03 6.35 -25.63
CA LYS A 391 1.97 7.09 -24.80
C LYS A 391 2.26 6.31 -23.52
N PRO A 392 3.53 6.09 -23.16
CA PRO A 392 3.88 5.50 -21.89
C PRO A 392 3.37 6.33 -20.70
N THR A 393 2.97 5.66 -19.63
CA THR A 393 2.37 6.26 -18.43
C THR A 393 3.19 6.02 -17.17
N SER A 394 4.14 5.08 -17.21
CA SER A 394 5.04 4.76 -16.13
C SER A 394 6.38 4.24 -16.64
N TRP A 395 7.39 4.19 -15.78
CA TRP A 395 8.75 3.84 -16.21
C TRP A 395 9.63 3.26 -15.11
N CYS A 396 10.70 2.60 -15.53
CA CYS A 396 11.83 2.12 -14.74
C CYS A 396 13.10 2.03 -15.62
N SER A 397 14.28 1.89 -15.02
CA SER A 397 15.53 1.65 -15.75
C SER A 397 16.16 0.29 -15.42
N MET A 398 17.14 -0.10 -16.22
CA MET A 398 17.86 -1.34 -16.08
C MET A 398 18.35 -1.56 -14.65
N ARG A 399 18.05 -2.73 -14.09
CA ARG A 399 18.38 -3.11 -12.70
C ARG A 399 17.84 -2.14 -11.64
N ASN A 400 16.79 -1.38 -11.98
CA ASN A 400 16.22 -0.32 -11.15
C ASN A 400 17.27 0.72 -10.73
N ARG A 401 18.23 1.01 -11.61
CA ARG A 401 19.31 1.97 -11.40
C ARG A 401 18.88 3.36 -11.83
N ASP A 402 17.85 3.84 -11.15
CA ASP A 402 17.26 5.17 -11.28
C ASP A 402 17.13 5.81 -9.90
N ASN A 403 16.61 7.04 -9.83
CA ASN A 403 16.50 7.83 -8.60
C ASN A 403 15.43 8.91 -8.74
N VAL A 404 15.21 9.68 -7.67
CA VAL A 404 14.19 10.73 -7.64
C VAL A 404 14.40 11.86 -8.66
N THR A 405 15.64 12.18 -9.05
CA THR A 405 15.89 13.22 -10.06
C THR A 405 15.27 12.85 -11.39
N HIS A 406 15.44 11.59 -11.82
CA HIS A 406 14.80 11.06 -13.02
C HIS A 406 13.27 10.99 -12.86
N ALA A 407 12.77 10.65 -11.66
CA ALA A 407 11.33 10.60 -11.39
C ALA A 407 10.66 11.98 -11.53
N ILE A 408 11.34 13.03 -11.07
CA ILE A 408 10.93 14.43 -11.26
C ILE A 408 10.86 14.74 -12.76
N TYR A 409 11.95 14.50 -13.48
CA TYR A 409 12.02 14.77 -14.92
C TYR A 409 10.92 14.04 -15.71
N ALA A 410 10.75 12.74 -15.49
CA ALA A 410 9.75 11.92 -16.18
C ALA A 410 8.33 12.42 -15.97
N TYR A 411 7.98 12.84 -14.76
CA TYR A 411 6.64 13.30 -14.47
C TYR A 411 6.37 14.68 -15.08
N GLU A 412 7.31 15.61 -14.91
CA GLU A 412 7.16 17.00 -15.37
C GLU A 412 7.20 17.14 -16.90
N ASN A 413 8.02 16.33 -17.58
CA ASN A 413 8.24 16.46 -19.03
C ASN A 413 7.51 15.39 -19.85
N LEU A 414 7.31 14.18 -19.29
CA LEU A 414 6.77 13.03 -20.02
C LEU A 414 5.43 12.53 -19.46
N GLY A 415 4.99 13.05 -18.32
CA GLY A 415 3.75 12.66 -17.66
C GLY A 415 3.74 11.23 -17.11
N MET A 416 4.92 10.65 -16.84
CA MET A 416 5.05 9.26 -16.39
C MET A 416 5.26 9.13 -14.89
N PHE A 417 4.64 8.11 -14.29
CA PHE A 417 4.89 7.73 -12.89
C PHE A 417 6.11 6.82 -12.77
N TRP A 418 6.87 7.04 -11.70
CA TRP A 418 8.01 6.19 -11.38
C TRP A 418 7.52 4.89 -10.76
N ARG A 419 7.87 3.75 -11.36
CA ARG A 419 7.54 2.42 -10.83
C ARG A 419 8.33 2.10 -9.57
N ASN A 420 9.60 2.52 -9.56
CA ASN A 420 10.54 2.20 -8.50
C ASN A 420 10.38 3.19 -7.33
N GLY A 421 11.21 3.01 -6.30
CA GLY A 421 11.15 3.81 -5.08
C GLY A 421 10.13 3.31 -4.06
N ASP A 422 10.10 3.95 -2.89
CA ASP A 422 9.29 3.55 -1.74
C ASP A 422 7.78 3.78 -1.93
N SER A 423 7.38 4.62 -2.89
CA SER A 423 5.98 4.74 -3.33
C SER A 423 5.55 3.62 -4.30
N GLY A 424 6.49 2.78 -4.73
CA GLY A 424 6.30 1.74 -5.73
C GLY A 424 6.86 0.39 -5.28
N ILE A 425 7.61 -0.28 -6.16
CA ILE A 425 8.07 -1.66 -5.96
C ILE A 425 9.17 -1.82 -4.91
N HIS A 426 9.74 -0.73 -4.36
CA HIS A 426 10.80 -0.78 -3.34
C HIS A 426 10.29 -0.55 -1.90
N ALA A 427 8.98 -0.38 -1.70
CA ALA A 427 8.38 -0.23 -0.36
C ALA A 427 8.73 -1.41 0.58
N GLU A 428 8.79 -2.62 0.03
CA GLU A 428 9.44 -3.78 0.64
C GLU A 428 10.66 -4.21 -0.18
N ARG A 429 11.82 -4.12 0.47
CA ARG A 429 13.10 -4.43 -0.15
C ARG A 429 13.14 -5.88 -0.62
N TYR A 430 13.50 -6.09 -1.89
CA TYR A 430 13.63 -7.40 -2.55
C TYR A 430 12.31 -8.15 -2.82
N ILE A 431 11.16 -7.52 -2.59
CA ILE A 431 9.84 -8.16 -2.77
C ILE A 431 9.11 -7.67 -4.04
N GLY A 432 9.48 -6.49 -4.55
CA GLY A 432 8.97 -5.91 -5.81
C GLY A 432 8.87 -6.88 -6.97
N ASN A 433 9.85 -7.76 -7.09
CA ASN A 433 9.83 -8.78 -8.11
C ASN A 433 9.02 -10.00 -7.65
N LEU A 434 7.98 -10.32 -8.41
CA LEU A 434 7.25 -11.58 -8.30
C LEU A 434 8.07 -12.64 -9.04
N ASP A 435 8.99 -13.28 -8.31
CA ASP A 435 9.83 -14.35 -8.81
C ASP A 435 9.88 -15.53 -7.83
N ASP A 436 10.55 -16.60 -8.27
CA ASP A 436 10.67 -17.83 -7.48
C ASP A 436 11.47 -17.64 -6.17
N ASP A 437 12.39 -16.67 -6.12
CA ASP A 437 13.21 -16.36 -4.94
C ASP A 437 12.39 -15.62 -3.87
N ALA A 438 11.44 -14.78 -4.29
CA ALA A 438 10.51 -14.05 -3.42
C ALA A 438 9.24 -14.83 -3.07
N TRP A 439 9.02 -16.01 -3.67
CA TRP A 439 7.76 -16.77 -3.52
C TRP A 439 7.36 -17.08 -2.07
N VAL A 440 8.33 -17.38 -1.21
CA VAL A 440 8.10 -17.66 0.22
C VAL A 440 7.41 -16.48 0.93
N TRP A 441 7.59 -15.26 0.43
CA TRP A 441 6.86 -14.08 0.90
C TRP A 441 5.52 -13.91 0.17
N TRP A 442 5.51 -14.08 -1.16
CA TRP A 442 4.32 -13.86 -2.00
C TRP A 442 3.19 -14.87 -1.79
N GLU A 443 3.52 -16.12 -1.44
CA GLU A 443 2.54 -17.17 -1.18
C GLU A 443 1.57 -16.77 -0.06
N PRO A 444 2.01 -16.50 1.18
CA PRO A 444 1.10 -16.05 2.24
C PRO A 444 0.54 -14.63 1.98
N ALA A 445 1.31 -13.74 1.33
CA ALA A 445 0.87 -12.37 1.07
C ALA A 445 -0.34 -12.30 0.12
N SER A 446 -0.29 -13.04 -1.00
CA SER A 446 -1.40 -13.10 -1.96
C SER A 446 -2.64 -13.75 -1.35
N GLY A 447 -2.46 -14.80 -0.54
CA GLY A 447 -3.54 -15.42 0.23
C GLY A 447 -4.22 -14.44 1.18
N ALA A 448 -3.46 -13.54 1.82
CA ALA A 448 -3.99 -12.53 2.72
C ALA A 448 -4.65 -11.33 2.01
N GLY A 449 -4.57 -11.25 0.68
CA GLY A 449 -5.05 -10.12 -0.10
C GLY A 449 -4.21 -8.85 0.13
N MET A 450 -2.89 -9.01 0.19
CA MET A 450 -1.96 -7.89 0.23
C MET A 450 -2.04 -7.05 -1.05
N VAL A 451 -2.12 -5.73 -0.93
CA VAL A 451 -2.02 -4.81 -2.08
C VAL A 451 -0.61 -4.26 -2.12
N TYR A 452 0.16 -4.63 -3.14
CA TYR A 452 1.56 -4.24 -3.31
C TYR A 452 1.94 -4.24 -4.80
N PRO A 453 2.62 -3.19 -5.33
CA PRO A 453 3.15 -3.16 -6.69
C PRO A 453 4.11 -4.30 -6.98
N ALA A 454 3.76 -5.15 -7.94
CA ALA A 454 4.60 -6.27 -8.37
C ALA A 454 4.96 -6.17 -9.86
N PHE A 455 6.14 -6.68 -10.20
CA PHE A 455 6.52 -6.93 -11.59
C PHE A 455 7.16 -8.31 -11.73
N THR A 456 7.26 -8.83 -12.95
CA THR A 456 8.05 -10.02 -13.28
C THR A 456 8.49 -9.96 -14.75
N HIS A 457 9.25 -10.94 -15.21
CA HIS A 457 9.76 -11.01 -16.59
C HIS A 457 8.95 -12.01 -17.43
N GLU A 458 9.09 -13.31 -17.14
CA GLU A 458 8.44 -14.40 -17.85
C GLU A 458 7.46 -15.17 -16.94
N LEU A 459 6.43 -15.78 -17.53
CA LEU A 459 5.27 -16.33 -16.82
C LEU A 459 5.05 -17.83 -17.03
N ASP A 460 5.57 -18.39 -18.12
CA ASP A 460 5.12 -19.70 -18.62
C ASP A 460 6.13 -20.85 -18.41
N LEU A 461 7.32 -20.54 -17.89
CA LEU A 461 8.38 -21.52 -17.66
C LEU A 461 8.20 -22.26 -16.32
N GLU A 462 8.73 -23.48 -16.25
CA GLU A 462 8.70 -24.33 -15.06
C GLU A 462 9.94 -25.26 -15.05
N PRO A 463 10.88 -25.09 -14.10
CA PRO A 463 11.02 -23.94 -13.21
C PRO A 463 11.30 -22.66 -14.01
N SER A 464 11.03 -21.50 -13.41
CA SER A 464 11.36 -20.22 -14.03
C SER A 464 12.86 -19.92 -14.08
N ILE A 465 13.21 -19.00 -14.96
CA ILE A 465 14.54 -18.37 -14.99
C ILE A 465 14.61 -17.21 -14.00
N LYS A 466 15.82 -16.67 -13.81
CA LYS A 466 16.05 -15.54 -12.91
C LYS A 466 15.12 -14.37 -13.21
N TYR A 467 14.59 -13.76 -12.14
CA TYR A 467 13.64 -12.65 -12.17
C TYR A 467 12.26 -12.98 -12.74
N SER A 468 12.02 -14.23 -13.11
CA SER A 468 10.73 -14.73 -13.60
C SER A 468 10.08 -15.62 -12.55
N ILE A 469 8.78 -15.84 -12.69
CA ILE A 469 8.01 -16.70 -11.78
C ILE A 469 7.61 -18.00 -12.48
N SER A 470 7.71 -19.12 -11.76
CA SER A 470 7.28 -20.42 -12.27
C SER A 470 5.79 -20.40 -12.52
N ARG A 471 5.36 -21.00 -13.63
CA ARG A 471 3.96 -20.99 -14.08
C ARG A 471 2.98 -21.40 -12.98
N SER A 472 3.29 -22.46 -12.23
CA SER A 472 2.44 -22.94 -11.13
C SER A 472 2.25 -21.91 -10.01
N LYS A 473 3.30 -21.16 -9.67
CA LYS A 473 3.29 -20.10 -8.64
C LYS A 473 2.55 -18.86 -9.12
N PHE A 474 2.73 -18.47 -10.38
CA PHE A 474 1.99 -17.35 -10.97
C PHE A 474 0.48 -17.61 -10.98
N HIS A 475 0.08 -18.83 -11.36
CA HIS A 475 -1.33 -19.26 -11.29
C HIS A 475 -1.87 -19.18 -9.85
N ASN A 476 -1.14 -19.69 -8.86
CA ASN A 476 -1.51 -19.62 -7.45
C ASN A 476 -1.70 -18.16 -6.98
N TRP A 477 -0.75 -17.28 -7.31
CA TRP A 477 -0.82 -15.85 -6.99
C TRP A 477 -2.10 -15.20 -7.54
N MET A 478 -2.44 -15.45 -8.82
CA MET A 478 -3.68 -14.93 -9.43
C MET A 478 -4.95 -15.53 -8.80
N ASP A 479 -4.95 -16.83 -8.55
CA ASP A 479 -6.12 -17.53 -8.03
C ASP A 479 -6.42 -17.12 -6.58
N ASN A 480 -5.39 -16.78 -5.79
CA ASN A 480 -5.55 -16.17 -4.47
C ASN A 480 -6.25 -14.81 -4.54
N TYR A 481 -5.86 -13.91 -5.45
CA TYR A 481 -6.56 -12.63 -5.59
C TYR A 481 -7.99 -12.79 -6.12
N ASN A 482 -8.21 -13.69 -7.07
CA ASN A 482 -9.54 -13.98 -7.58
C ASN A 482 -10.47 -14.54 -6.49
N SER A 483 -9.98 -15.48 -5.67
CA SER A 483 -10.76 -16.01 -4.54
C SER A 483 -11.05 -14.96 -3.47
N ASN A 484 -10.16 -13.97 -3.31
CA ASN A 484 -10.35 -12.81 -2.45
C ASN A 484 -11.26 -11.72 -3.05
N LYS A 485 -11.82 -11.93 -4.25
CA LYS A 485 -12.63 -10.94 -5.00
C LYS A 485 -11.87 -9.65 -5.30
N MET A 486 -10.56 -9.77 -5.51
CA MET A 486 -9.68 -8.67 -5.88
C MET A 486 -9.43 -8.68 -7.39
N SER A 487 -9.02 -7.54 -7.94
CA SER A 487 -8.71 -7.36 -9.34
C SER A 487 -7.25 -6.96 -9.53
N ILE A 488 -6.56 -7.67 -10.42
CA ILE A 488 -5.22 -7.29 -10.86
C ILE A 488 -5.36 -6.26 -11.99
N VAL A 489 -4.72 -5.12 -11.80
CA VAL A 489 -4.79 -3.94 -12.69
C VAL A 489 -3.40 -3.42 -13.03
N SER A 490 -3.33 -2.51 -14.00
CA SER A 490 -2.08 -1.84 -14.33
C SER A 490 -1.58 -0.95 -13.19
N PHE A 491 -0.26 -0.73 -13.17
CA PHE A 491 0.37 0.15 -12.19
C PHE A 491 -0.22 1.57 -12.27
N TYR A 492 -0.42 2.09 -13.49
CA TYR A 492 -0.99 3.41 -13.71
C TYR A 492 -2.45 3.52 -13.23
N GLU A 493 -3.29 2.53 -13.53
CA GLU A 493 -4.68 2.53 -13.11
C GLU A 493 -4.80 2.57 -11.58
N TYR A 494 -4.08 1.71 -10.87
CA TYR A 494 -4.02 1.72 -9.41
C TYR A 494 -3.60 3.09 -8.86
N ASN A 495 -2.57 3.69 -9.46
CA ASN A 495 -2.04 5.00 -9.07
C ASN A 495 -3.04 6.13 -9.28
N ARG A 496 -3.84 6.10 -10.36
CA ARG A 496 -4.82 7.14 -10.67
C ARG A 496 -6.07 7.01 -9.81
N ILE A 497 -6.58 5.80 -9.62
CA ILE A 497 -7.74 5.54 -8.75
C ILE A 497 -7.41 5.93 -7.30
N SER A 498 -6.22 5.58 -6.80
CA SER A 498 -5.82 5.93 -5.44
C SER A 498 -5.65 7.45 -5.24
N ARG A 499 -5.16 8.19 -6.25
CA ARG A 499 -5.06 9.66 -6.20
C ARG A 499 -6.39 10.38 -6.37
N ASN A 500 -7.37 9.77 -7.03
CA ASN A 500 -8.73 10.31 -7.10
C ASN A 500 -9.38 10.48 -5.71
N THR A 501 -8.85 9.86 -4.64
CA THR A 501 -9.26 10.17 -3.25
C THR A 501 -9.01 11.62 -2.84
N TYR A 502 -8.17 12.34 -3.59
CA TYR A 502 -7.93 13.77 -3.46
C TYR A 502 -8.33 14.54 -4.73
N ASP A 503 -7.96 14.03 -5.91
CA ASP A 503 -8.10 14.75 -7.17
C ASP A 503 -9.55 14.79 -7.72
N ALA A 504 -10.43 13.90 -7.24
CA ALA A 504 -11.81 13.87 -7.70
C ALA A 504 -12.66 14.96 -7.04
N SER A 505 -13.54 15.57 -7.81
CA SER A 505 -14.54 16.52 -7.33
C SER A 505 -15.95 16.11 -7.79
N PHE A 506 -16.94 16.55 -7.03
CA PHE A 506 -18.35 16.19 -7.24
C PHE A 506 -19.22 17.43 -7.12
N ASP A 507 -19.92 17.76 -8.20
CA ASP A 507 -20.79 18.92 -8.27
C ASP A 507 -22.23 18.47 -8.06
N ILE A 508 -22.83 18.87 -6.93
CA ILE A 508 -24.22 18.54 -6.62
C ILE A 508 -25.12 19.50 -7.39
N LEU A 509 -25.83 18.95 -8.37
CA LEU A 509 -26.69 19.70 -9.29
C LEU A 509 -28.09 19.91 -8.72
N LYS A 510 -28.58 18.90 -7.98
CA LYS A 510 -29.91 18.92 -7.37
C LYS A 510 -29.89 18.06 -6.13
N TYR A 511 -30.53 18.55 -5.07
CA TYR A 511 -30.69 17.82 -3.83
C TYR A 511 -32.10 18.04 -3.28
N THR A 512 -32.74 16.96 -2.88
CA THR A 512 -34.03 16.94 -2.17
C THR A 512 -33.98 15.84 -1.11
N GLU A 513 -34.98 15.77 -0.25
CA GLU A 513 -35.08 14.71 0.77
C GLU A 513 -35.12 13.29 0.17
N ASN A 514 -35.64 13.15 -1.06
CA ASN A 514 -35.88 11.83 -1.67
C ASN A 514 -34.95 11.51 -2.85
N PHE A 515 -34.15 12.46 -3.32
CA PHE A 515 -33.19 12.19 -4.38
C PHE A 515 -32.15 13.30 -4.52
N PHE A 516 -31.01 12.96 -5.10
CA PHE A 516 -30.00 13.93 -5.52
C PHE A 516 -29.36 13.57 -6.85
N VAL A 517 -28.77 14.55 -7.51
CA VAL A 517 -28.08 14.44 -8.80
C VAL A 517 -26.73 15.12 -8.69
N PHE A 518 -25.67 14.48 -9.19
CA PHE A 518 -24.33 15.07 -9.19
C PHE A 518 -23.54 14.71 -10.45
N ASN A 519 -22.59 15.58 -10.80
CA ASN A 519 -21.55 15.27 -11.78
C ASN A 519 -20.28 14.77 -11.07
N ALA A 520 -19.64 13.76 -11.63
CA ALA A 520 -18.34 13.29 -11.18
C ALA A 520 -17.24 13.82 -12.11
N HIS A 521 -16.24 14.49 -11.54
CA HIS A 521 -15.04 14.92 -12.24
C HIS A 521 -13.85 14.18 -11.65
N THR A 522 -13.39 13.16 -12.37
CA THR A 522 -12.26 12.33 -11.97
C THR A 522 -11.15 12.53 -12.99
N LYS A 523 -9.87 12.39 -12.67
CA LYS A 523 -8.80 12.69 -13.64
C LYS A 523 -8.67 11.58 -14.71
N GLY A 524 -9.70 11.34 -15.52
CA GLY A 524 -9.69 10.35 -16.61
C GLY A 524 -9.79 8.88 -16.20
N PHE A 525 -9.79 8.57 -14.90
CA PHE A 525 -9.98 7.22 -14.34
C PHE A 525 -11.20 7.21 -13.44
N ASP A 526 -11.84 6.07 -13.25
CA ASP A 526 -12.96 5.98 -12.33
C ASP A 526 -12.53 6.23 -10.87
N ALA A 527 -13.52 6.46 -10.01
CA ALA A 527 -13.34 6.60 -8.59
C ALA A 527 -14.38 5.74 -7.86
N LEU A 528 -13.99 5.17 -6.73
CA LEU A 528 -14.94 4.60 -5.79
C LEU A 528 -15.41 5.73 -4.89
N VAL A 529 -16.71 5.94 -4.78
CA VAL A 529 -17.28 7.00 -3.93
C VAL A 529 -18.15 6.41 -2.86
N ASN A 530 -18.04 6.96 -1.65
CA ASN A 530 -19.04 6.81 -0.61
C ASN A 530 -19.96 8.04 -0.61
N VAL A 531 -21.26 7.80 -0.60
CA VAL A 531 -22.27 8.85 -0.47
C VAL A 531 -22.93 8.75 0.89
N ASN A 532 -22.79 9.80 1.71
CA ASN A 532 -23.33 9.88 3.05
C ASN A 532 -24.83 10.16 3.06
N ILE A 533 -25.62 9.11 2.93
CA ILE A 533 -27.09 9.11 2.94
C ILE A 533 -27.58 8.03 3.90
N SER A 534 -28.90 8.03 4.16
CA SER A 534 -29.57 6.91 4.81
C SER A 534 -30.30 6.07 3.75
N ALA A 535 -29.58 5.14 3.13
CA ALA A 535 -30.19 4.26 2.13
C ALA A 535 -31.15 3.25 2.79
N GLY A 536 -32.27 3.04 2.12
CA GLY A 536 -33.26 2.01 2.43
C GLY A 536 -33.33 0.94 1.33
N GLU A 537 -34.32 0.06 1.41
CA GLU A 537 -34.44 -1.10 0.51
C GLU A 537 -34.72 -0.70 -0.95
N ASN A 538 -35.35 0.45 -1.17
CA ASN A 538 -35.72 0.96 -2.49
C ASN A 538 -34.72 1.97 -3.06
N THR A 539 -33.56 2.15 -2.42
CA THR A 539 -32.55 3.09 -2.89
C THR A 539 -31.99 2.64 -4.25
N ARG A 540 -31.98 3.55 -5.22
CA ARG A 540 -31.54 3.29 -6.60
C ARG A 540 -30.48 4.28 -7.04
N VAL A 541 -29.45 3.78 -7.72
CA VAL A 541 -28.38 4.58 -8.32
C VAL A 541 -28.45 4.43 -9.84
N CYS A 542 -28.46 5.54 -10.55
CA CYS A 542 -28.50 5.60 -12.01
C CYS A 542 -27.29 6.39 -12.52
N ASP A 543 -26.54 5.82 -13.46
CA ASP A 543 -25.62 6.55 -14.32
C ASP A 543 -26.44 7.13 -15.47
N ASN A 544 -26.77 8.42 -15.39
CA ASN A 544 -27.62 9.08 -16.38
C ASN A 544 -26.92 9.27 -17.72
N THR A 545 -25.59 9.28 -17.73
CA THR A 545 -24.81 9.41 -18.96
C THR A 545 -24.88 8.13 -19.80
N LEU A 546 -24.97 6.98 -19.14
CA LEU A 546 -25.13 5.67 -19.78
C LEU A 546 -26.55 5.11 -19.72
N GLU A 547 -27.49 5.84 -19.10
CA GLU A 547 -28.88 5.44 -18.89
C GLU A 547 -29.03 4.04 -18.25
N GLN A 548 -28.19 3.74 -17.25
CA GLN A 548 -28.16 2.42 -16.61
C GLN A 548 -28.20 2.49 -15.08
N PHE A 549 -28.88 1.52 -14.47
CA PHE A 549 -28.83 1.33 -13.03
C PHE A 549 -27.51 0.70 -12.59
N LEU A 550 -26.98 1.19 -11.48
CA LEU A 550 -25.75 0.68 -10.87
C LEU A 550 -26.04 -0.10 -9.60
N SER A 551 -25.30 -1.19 -9.42
CA SER A 551 -25.16 -1.82 -8.11
C SER A 551 -24.34 -0.94 -7.18
N TYR A 552 -24.67 -0.95 -5.90
CA TYR A 552 -23.90 -0.31 -4.84
C TYR A 552 -23.72 -1.27 -3.67
N LYS A 553 -22.73 -0.97 -2.82
CA LYS A 553 -22.55 -1.61 -1.52
C LYS A 553 -23.22 -0.76 -0.45
N LEU A 554 -24.11 -1.35 0.33
CA LEU A 554 -24.68 -0.73 1.53
C LEU A 554 -23.69 -0.89 2.70
N GLU A 555 -23.29 0.23 3.29
CA GLU A 555 -22.38 0.26 4.44
C GLU A 555 -23.16 0.17 5.77
N GLN A 556 -22.46 -0.12 6.86
CA GLN A 556 -23.07 -0.32 8.19
C GLN A 556 -23.82 0.93 8.70
N ASP A 557 -23.37 2.12 8.31
CA ASP A 557 -23.99 3.40 8.64
C ASP A 557 -25.11 3.80 7.67
N LYS A 558 -25.55 2.87 6.81
CA LYS A 558 -26.54 3.05 5.73
C LYS A 558 -26.10 3.96 4.58
N SER A 559 -24.84 4.38 4.54
CA SER A 559 -24.31 5.02 3.34
C SER A 559 -24.13 4.01 2.21
N ILE A 560 -23.96 4.51 0.99
CA ILE A 560 -23.74 3.66 -0.18
C ILE A 560 -22.39 3.93 -0.81
N THR A 561 -21.77 2.86 -1.31
CA THR A 561 -20.49 2.92 -2.01
C THR A 561 -20.65 2.36 -3.42
N PHE A 562 -20.26 3.10 -4.45
CA PHE A 562 -20.32 2.66 -5.86
C PHE A 562 -19.25 3.35 -6.71
N ARG A 563 -19.01 2.82 -7.93
CA ARG A 563 -18.02 3.38 -8.87
C ARG A 563 -18.65 4.47 -9.73
N VAL A 564 -17.91 5.55 -9.92
CA VAL A 564 -18.25 6.67 -10.80
C VAL A 564 -17.16 6.90 -11.82
N LYS A 565 -17.54 7.31 -13.03
CA LYS A 565 -16.64 7.58 -14.16
C LYS A 565 -16.46 9.08 -14.35
N ASN A 566 -15.37 9.44 -15.01
CA ASN A 566 -15.08 10.84 -15.30
C ASN A 566 -16.13 11.46 -16.21
N ASN A 567 -16.60 12.65 -15.86
CA ASN A 567 -17.57 13.44 -16.62
C ASN A 567 -18.91 12.73 -16.83
N HIS A 568 -19.28 11.84 -15.90
CA HIS A 568 -20.61 11.23 -15.87
C HIS A 568 -21.52 11.96 -14.87
N THR A 569 -22.81 11.92 -15.15
CA THR A 569 -23.88 12.43 -14.27
C THR A 569 -24.60 11.26 -13.62
N TYR A 570 -24.82 11.36 -12.31
CA TYR A 570 -25.45 10.31 -11.51
C TYR A 570 -26.70 10.84 -10.81
N SER A 571 -27.74 10.02 -10.76
CA SER A 571 -28.91 10.24 -9.90
C SER A 571 -29.01 9.14 -8.85
N VAL A 572 -29.27 9.54 -7.62
CA VAL A 572 -29.54 8.62 -6.51
C VAL A 572 -30.90 8.95 -5.95
N TYR A 573 -31.79 7.97 -6.00
CA TYR A 573 -33.15 8.04 -5.48
C TYR A 573 -33.18 7.32 -4.14
N LEU A 574 -33.54 8.04 -3.09
CA LEU A 574 -33.78 7.54 -1.74
C LEU A 574 -35.22 7.09 -1.65
N ASP A 575 -35.51 6.11 -0.79
CA ASP A 575 -36.86 5.55 -0.60
C ASP A 575 -37.92 6.66 -0.57
N SER A 576 -38.68 6.78 -1.67
CA SER A 576 -39.91 7.54 -1.65
C SER A 576 -40.84 6.80 -0.70
N VAL A 577 -41.23 7.43 0.40
CA VAL A 577 -42.47 7.07 1.09
C VAL A 577 -43.52 6.84 0.00
N ASP A 578 -44.15 5.67 -0.02
CA ASP A 578 -45.27 5.37 -0.91
C ASP A 578 -46.26 6.54 -0.85
N LYS A 579 -46.13 7.47 -1.79
CA LYS A 579 -47.24 8.29 -2.18
C LYS A 579 -47.92 7.45 -3.22
N GLU A 580 -48.91 6.69 -2.76
CA GLU A 580 -50.03 6.29 -3.59
C GLU A 580 -50.32 7.45 -4.53
N CYS A 581 -50.10 7.21 -5.83
CA CYS A 581 -50.65 8.08 -6.84
C CYS A 581 -52.17 8.00 -6.66
N ASP A 582 -52.74 8.97 -5.96
CA ASP A 582 -54.16 9.28 -6.06
C ASP A 582 -54.45 9.47 -7.55
N GLY A 583 -55.06 8.45 -8.14
CA GLY A 583 -55.61 8.52 -9.49
C GLY A 583 -56.63 9.65 -9.55
N PRO A 584 -56.84 10.25 -10.73
CA PRO A 584 -57.81 11.31 -10.87
C PRO A 584 -59.20 10.76 -10.55
N VAL A 585 -59.81 11.28 -9.48
CA VAL A 585 -61.26 11.28 -9.31
C VAL A 585 -61.78 12.46 -10.11
N GLY A 586 -62.38 12.17 -11.28
CA GLY A 586 -63.00 13.16 -12.16
C GLY A 586 -63.00 12.72 -13.61
#